data_AF-A0A6V7LNY9-F1
#
_entry.id   AF-A0A6V7LNY9-F1
#
_cell.length_a   1.000
_cell.length_b   1.000
_cell.length_c   1.000
_cell.angle_alpha   90.00
_cell.angle_beta   90.00
_cell.angle_gamma   90.00
#
_symmetry.space_group_name_H-M   'P 1'
#
loop_
_entity.id
_entity.type
_entity.pdbx_description
1 polymer ?
#
loop_
_entity_poly.entity_id
_entity_poly.type
_entity_poly.pdbx_seq_one_letter_code
_entity_poly.pdbx_strand_id
1 'polypeptide(L)' 'CPLSSYRCNYGACIPRSDRCNGQRDCFDGSDELHCDIAKSCSHKEYRCFESLECIPAVNTCN' A
#
# COMPACT_ATOMS: atom_id res chain seq x y z
N CYS A 1 18.47 -9.06 -1.12
CA CYS A 1 17.77 -7.95 -0.45
C CYS A 1 17.89 -8.13 1.06
N PRO A 2 18.30 -7.10 1.84
CA PRO A 2 18.30 -7.16 3.30
C PRO A 2 16.90 -7.46 3.87
N LEU A 3 16.84 -8.00 5.09
CA LEU A 3 15.58 -8.45 5.73
C LEU A 3 14.49 -7.36 5.78
N SER A 4 14.89 -6.08 5.85
CA SER A 4 14.02 -4.90 5.90
C SER A 4 13.60 -4.34 4.54
N SER A 5 13.94 -5.02 3.44
CA SER A 5 13.61 -4.58 2.07
C SER A 5 12.64 -5.54 1.37
N TYR A 6 11.84 -5.00 0.45
CA TYR A 6 11.03 -5.76 -0.47
C TYR A 6 11.80 -5.99 -1.76
N ARG A 7 11.65 -7.16 -2.37
CA ARG A 7 12.29 -7.52 -3.62
C ARG A 7 11.28 -7.41 -4.76
N CYS A 8 11.53 -6.50 -5.69
CA CYS A 8 10.78 -6.38 -6.94
C CYS A 8 10.86 -7.68 -7.77
N ASN A 9 9.91 -7.91 -8.67
CA ASN A 9 9.92 -9.14 -9.49
C ASN A 9 11.16 -9.25 -10.39
N TYR A 10 11.65 -8.14 -10.93
CA TYR A 10 12.90 -8.09 -11.70
C TYR A 10 14.17 -8.22 -10.84
N GLY A 11 14.04 -8.20 -9.51
CA GLY A 11 15.11 -8.54 -8.57
C GLY A 11 15.75 -7.38 -7.81
N ALA A 12 15.38 -6.13 -8.08
CA ALA A 12 15.81 -5.00 -7.26
C ALA A 12 15.21 -5.03 -5.86
N CYS A 13 15.81 -4.25 -4.96
CA CYS A 13 15.38 -4.13 -3.59
C CYS A 13 14.96 -2.69 -3.30
N ILE A 14 13.77 -2.52 -2.75
CA ILE A 14 13.27 -1.25 -2.23
C ILE A 14 13.02 -1.39 -0.72
N PRO A 15 13.01 -0.29 0.05
CA PRO A 15 12.54 -0.31 1.44
C PRO A 15 11.17 -0.99 1.57
N ARG A 16 10.94 -1.75 2.65
CA ARG A 16 9.61 -2.36 2.88
C ARG A 16 8.50 -1.32 3.07
N SER A 17 8.83 -0.09 3.46
CA SER A 17 7.89 1.04 3.54
C SER A 17 7.33 1.43 2.18
N ASP A 18 8.07 1.12 1.13
CA ASP A 18 7.81 1.57 -0.23
C ASP A 18 6.99 0.53 -1.01
N ARG A 19 6.60 -0.57 -0.35
CA ARG A 19 5.65 -1.53 -0.89
C ARG A 19 4.23 -1.10 -0.55
N CYS A 20 3.35 -1.02 -1.54
CA CYS A 20 1.95 -0.61 -1.40
C CYS A 20 1.81 0.80 -0.83
N ASN A 21 2.69 1.72 -1.23
CA ASN A 21 2.69 3.11 -0.78
C ASN A 21 1.96 4.05 -1.77
N GLY A 22 1.44 3.51 -2.87
CA GLY A 22 0.79 4.27 -3.94
C GLY A 22 1.77 4.93 -4.92
N GLN A 23 3.07 4.70 -4.76
CA GLN A 23 4.13 5.16 -5.65
C GLN A 23 4.76 3.95 -6.34
N ARG A 24 5.24 4.17 -7.57
CA ARG A 24 5.93 3.14 -8.32
C ARG A 24 7.43 3.23 -8.02
N ASP A 25 7.87 2.51 -7.01
CA ASP A 25 9.29 2.42 -6.61
C ASP A 25 10.00 1.27 -7.34
N CYS A 26 9.31 0.18 -7.66
CA CYS A 26 9.84 -0.80 -8.62
C CYS A 26 9.61 -0.35 -10.06
N PHE A 27 10.62 -0.49 -10.94
CA PHE A 27 10.48 -0.16 -12.36
C PHE A 27 9.32 -0.89 -13.07
N ASP A 28 9.05 -2.13 -12.65
CA ASP A 28 7.94 -2.96 -13.13
C ASP A 28 6.64 -2.75 -12.34
N GLY A 29 6.63 -1.86 -11.34
CA GLY A 29 5.52 -1.59 -10.44
C GLY A 29 5.11 -2.77 -9.55
N SER A 30 5.97 -3.79 -9.41
CA SER A 30 5.67 -5.00 -8.65
C SER A 30 5.47 -4.78 -7.16
N ASP A 31 6.03 -3.71 -6.62
CA ASP A 31 5.77 -3.17 -5.28
C ASP A 31 4.32 -2.77 -5.04
N GLU A 32 3.62 -2.34 -6.09
CA GLU A 32 2.22 -1.93 -6.07
C GLU A 32 1.27 -3.02 -6.60
N LEU A 33 1.79 -4.19 -6.98
CA LEU A 33 1.01 -5.34 -7.43
C LEU A 33 0.69 -6.29 -6.27
N HIS A 34 -0.53 -6.86 -6.29
CA HIS A 34 -1.01 -7.74 -5.22
C HIS A 34 -0.78 -7.15 -3.82
N CYS A 35 -0.86 -5.82 -3.74
CA CYS A 35 -1.21 -5.15 -2.51
C CYS A 35 -2.64 -5.57 -2.23
N ASP A 36 -2.81 -6.73 -1.60
CA ASP A 36 -4.09 -7.15 -1.08
C ASP A 36 -4.64 -5.97 -0.29
N ILE A 37 -5.58 -5.28 -0.92
CA ILE A 37 -6.35 -4.15 -0.38
C ILE A 37 -7.30 -4.68 0.72
N ALA A 38 -7.00 -5.88 1.25
CA ALA A 38 -7.37 -6.35 2.56
C ALA A 38 -6.31 -5.98 3.62
N LYS A 39 -5.55 -4.89 3.43
CA LYS A 39 -5.59 -3.88 4.50
C LYS A 39 -7.04 -3.38 4.55
N SER A 40 -7.88 -4.21 5.17
CA SER A 40 -9.02 -3.71 5.91
C SER A 40 -8.44 -2.51 6.64
N CYS A 41 -8.87 -1.32 6.26
CA CYS A 41 -8.87 -0.19 7.16
C CYS A 41 -9.12 -0.77 8.56
N SER A 42 -8.33 -0.36 9.57
CA SER A 42 -8.51 -0.90 10.92
C SER A 42 -10.00 -0.87 11.24
N HIS A 43 -10.55 -1.76 12.08
CA HIS A 43 -12.01 -1.99 12.25
C HIS A 43 -12.89 -0.72 12.45
N LYS A 44 -12.27 0.46 12.58
CA LYS A 44 -12.80 1.81 12.74
C LYS A 44 -12.35 2.80 11.65
N GLU A 45 -12.02 2.37 10.44
CA GLU A 45 -11.61 3.25 9.33
C GLU A 45 -12.34 2.81 8.04
N TYR A 46 -12.66 3.75 7.17
CA TYR A 46 -13.22 3.52 5.83
C TYR A 46 -12.27 4.07 4.77
N ARG A 47 -12.30 3.49 3.57
CA ARG A 47 -11.55 4.01 2.42
C ARG A 47 -12.49 4.83 1.54
N CYS A 48 -12.05 6.03 1.15
CA CYS A 48 -12.74 6.80 0.12
C CYS A 48 -12.56 6.15 -1.25
N PHE A 49 -13.61 6.12 -2.08
CA PHE A 49 -13.54 5.50 -3.41
C PHE A 49 -12.54 6.19 -4.34
N GLU A 50 -12.34 7.50 -4.13
CA GLU A 50 -11.50 8.38 -4.96
C GLU A 50 -10.07 8.55 -4.42
N SER A 51 -9.83 8.34 -3.12
CA SER A 51 -8.51 8.45 -2.51
C SER A 51 -8.15 7.15 -1.78
N LEU A 52 -6.94 6.66 -2.01
CA LEU A 52 -6.36 5.51 -1.31
C LEU A 52 -6.14 5.75 0.20
N GLU A 53 -6.76 6.80 0.76
CA GLU A 53 -6.65 7.19 2.16
C GLU A 53 -7.66 6.45 3.04
N CYS A 54 -7.18 5.99 4.19
CA CYS A 54 -8.00 5.42 5.26
C CYS A 54 -8.47 6.58 6.16
N ILE A 55 -9.76 6.88 6.13
CA ILE A 55 -10.37 7.88 7.00
C ILE A 55 -10.98 7.20 8.24
N PRO A 56 -10.86 7.78 9.45
CA PRO A 56 -11.55 7.25 10.62
C PRO A 56 -13.07 7.17 10.41
N ALA A 57 -13.68 6.06 10.85
CA ALA A 57 -15.10 5.76 10.74
C ALA A 57 -16.04 6.74 11.47
N VAL A 58 -15.46 7.64 12.26
CA VAL A 58 -16.17 8.75 12.93
C VAL A 58 -16.48 9.92 12.02
N ASN A 59 -15.89 9.99 10.82
CA ASN A 59 -16.26 10.94 9.78
C ASN A 59 -17.23 10.27 8.80
N THR A 60 -18.49 10.08 9.23
CA THR A 60 -19.58 9.76 8.29
C THR A 60 -19.64 10.85 7.22
N CYS A 61 -19.59 10.44 5.95
CA CYS A 61 -20.02 11.27 4.83
C CYS A 61 -21.45 11.73 5.13
N ASN A 62 -21.63 13.03 5.41
CA ASN A 62 -22.94 13.67 5.28
C ASN A 62 -23.19 13.97 3.81
#